data_AF-A0A7U8CMD0-F1
#
_entry.id   AF-A0A7U8CMD0-F1
#
_cell.length_a   1.000
_cell.length_b   1.000
_cell.length_c   1.000
_cell.angle_alpha   90.00
_cell.angle_beta   90.00
_cell.angle_gamma   90.00
#
_symmetry.space_group_name_H-M   'P 1'
#
loop_
_entity.id
_entity.type
_entity.pdbx_description
1 polymer ?
#
loop_
_entity_poly.entity_id
_entity_poly.type
_entity_poly.pdbx_seq_one_letter_code
_entity_poly.pdbx_strand_id
1 'polypeptide(L)'
;MHGKEVKKLRTQLGLTQQTFAEKMAIPRTVVSKIENNHRPVSSTLLAKLKENFHLDGGLLTMEAKIDFLRVRFQISSPDLVIEKVLRMDSNAFMYKDYGFYHYTETYCFSEIFIFFNPNDIHMGVMIELRGQGCREYELILEEYKESWSHFFWRLYQDNLFEDGLIVDTKITRIDIALDEKLSPFSSNYDLYELKEKYEQGLVDTTFRNFDFRGGFVQKNGKTVNKGLSLYFGSRQSPMYLNFYQKDYELAKKEEISVEQAQEKYGIKNRYEVRLADEKAYLFVEYLLSTGETLEWVVKELIDTSLKVYDCDKEGTRISYSKNWRQVIESMQELRLTIKGEKPNYEKSLRWLSNYLAPTLKKIWLIDQTLGKNELMERIQQAKLKEIDEEAILTITTSLRELLIQETTATGTTPERISVTKEEIEQLLASYLFI
;
A
#
# COMPACT_ATOMS: atom_id res chain seq x y z
N MET A 1 25.05 16.10 17.04
CA MET A 1 25.36 15.30 15.84
C MET A 1 26.82 14.86 15.86
N HIS A 2 27.07 13.57 16.06
CA HIS A 2 28.39 12.94 16.10
C HIS A 2 28.82 12.42 14.71
N GLY A 3 30.11 12.19 14.52
CA GLY A 3 30.67 11.74 13.24
C GLY A 3 30.05 10.47 12.68
N LYS A 4 29.74 9.51 13.56
CA LYS A 4 29.06 8.25 13.19
C LYS A 4 27.67 8.49 12.58
N GLU A 5 26.94 9.50 13.04
CA GLU A 5 25.60 9.84 12.53
C GLU A 5 25.68 10.45 11.13
N VAL A 6 26.70 11.28 10.86
CA VAL A 6 26.97 11.83 9.52
C VAL A 6 27.28 10.72 8.53
N LYS A 7 28.09 9.74 8.97
CA LYS A 7 28.41 8.55 8.17
C LYS A 7 27.15 7.73 7.88
N LYS A 8 26.28 7.53 8.88
CA LYS A 8 25.03 6.79 8.74
C LYS A 8 24.09 7.46 7.73
N LEU A 9 23.86 8.78 7.86
CA LEU A 9 23.06 9.55 6.90
C LEU A 9 23.60 9.42 5.49
N ARG A 10 24.91 9.65 5.30
CA ARG A 10 25.51 9.58 3.97
C ARG A 10 25.28 8.22 3.33
N THR A 11 25.44 7.14 4.09
CA THR A 11 25.20 5.77 3.61
C THR A 11 23.72 5.52 3.32
N GLN A 12 22.80 6.00 4.17
CA GLN A 12 21.35 5.89 3.96
C GLN A 12 20.89 6.61 2.69
N LEU A 13 21.49 7.76 2.37
CA LEU A 13 21.25 8.49 1.13
C LEU A 13 21.91 7.86 -0.12
N GLY A 14 22.64 6.74 0.03
CA GLY A 14 23.36 6.09 -1.06
C GLY A 14 24.55 6.91 -1.60
N LEU A 15 25.07 7.87 -0.82
CA LEU A 15 26.07 8.82 -1.30
C LEU A 15 27.51 8.37 -0.97
N THR A 16 28.43 8.62 -1.90
CA THR A 16 29.87 8.54 -1.60
C THR A 16 30.32 9.75 -0.78
N GLN A 17 31.46 9.65 -0.06
CA GLN A 17 32.02 10.82 0.63
C GLN A 17 32.28 11.99 -0.32
N GLN A 18 32.61 11.70 -1.57
CA GLN A 18 32.89 12.70 -2.59
C GLN A 18 31.60 13.44 -2.99
N THR A 19 30.56 12.70 -3.35
CA THR A 19 29.24 13.26 -3.73
C THR A 19 28.59 14.02 -2.58
N PHE A 20 28.76 13.52 -1.34
CA PHE A 20 28.26 14.20 -0.14
C PHE A 20 29.00 15.52 0.12
N ALA A 21 30.32 15.53 -0.08
CA ALA A 21 31.15 16.73 0.07
C ALA A 21 30.79 17.82 -0.96
N GLU A 22 30.55 17.40 -2.21
CA GLU A 22 30.12 18.27 -3.31
C GLU A 22 28.76 18.92 -3.02
N LYS A 23 27.76 18.11 -2.63
CA LYS A 23 26.43 18.63 -2.22
C LYS A 23 26.51 19.60 -1.05
N MET A 24 27.47 19.41 -0.15
CA MET A 24 27.66 20.24 1.03
C MET A 24 28.59 21.44 0.82
N ALA A 25 29.16 21.59 -0.38
CA ALA A 25 30.19 22.58 -0.71
C ALA A 25 31.34 22.62 0.31
N ILE A 26 31.80 21.44 0.74
CA ILE A 26 32.96 21.28 1.63
C ILE A 26 33.98 20.30 1.03
N PRO A 27 35.26 20.36 1.42
CA PRO A 27 36.23 19.36 0.98
C PRO A 27 35.90 17.95 1.49
N ARG A 28 36.09 16.92 0.67
CA ARG A 28 35.94 15.50 1.07
C ARG A 28 36.73 15.15 2.33
N THR A 29 37.91 15.75 2.50
CA THR A 29 38.76 15.56 3.69
C THR A 29 38.07 16.02 4.97
N VAL A 30 37.19 17.02 4.91
CA VAL A 30 36.37 17.48 6.04
C VAL A 30 35.30 16.45 6.39
N VAL A 31 34.62 15.88 5.38
CA VAL A 31 33.64 14.78 5.57
C VAL A 31 34.32 13.58 6.24
N SER A 32 35.48 13.15 5.75
CA SER A 32 36.22 12.02 6.33
C SER A 32 36.65 12.29 7.78
N LYS A 33 37.14 13.50 8.09
CA LYS A 33 37.50 13.87 9.47
C LYS A 33 36.29 13.89 10.39
N ILE A 34 35.13 14.35 9.91
CA ILE A 34 33.88 14.33 10.68
C ILE A 34 33.45 12.89 10.93
N GLU A 35 33.35 12.05 9.89
CA GLU A 35 32.89 10.67 10.01
C GLU A 35 33.73 9.81 10.96
N ASN A 36 35.02 10.11 11.06
CA ASN A 36 35.96 9.43 11.95
C ASN A 36 36.13 10.13 13.32
N ASN A 37 35.27 11.10 13.66
CA ASN A 37 35.31 11.89 14.90
C ASN A 37 36.61 12.68 15.15
N HIS A 38 37.42 12.89 14.11
CA HIS A 38 38.60 13.78 14.17
C HIS A 38 38.22 15.27 14.04
N ARG A 39 36.97 15.58 13.71
CA ARG A 39 36.43 16.94 13.69
C ARG A 39 34.97 16.95 14.13
N PRO A 40 34.56 17.81 15.09
CA PRO A 40 33.15 17.96 15.45
C PRO A 40 32.38 18.67 14.33
N VAL A 41 31.08 18.39 14.24
CA VAL A 41 30.17 19.04 13.30
C VAL A 41 29.87 20.46 13.80
N SER A 42 30.20 21.48 13.01
CA SER A 42 29.89 22.87 13.37
C SER A 42 28.40 23.18 13.20
N SER A 43 27.88 24.16 13.94
CA SER A 43 26.51 24.64 13.81
C SER A 43 26.16 25.11 12.38
N THR A 44 27.09 25.77 11.71
CA THR A 44 26.98 26.18 10.30
C THR A 44 26.90 25.00 9.34
N LEU A 45 27.67 23.93 9.58
CA LEU A 45 27.62 22.74 8.74
C LEU A 45 26.34 21.95 8.99
N LEU A 46 25.86 21.93 10.23
CA LEU A 46 24.58 21.38 10.62
C LEU A 46 23.42 22.11 9.91
N ALA A 47 23.43 23.44 9.88
CA ALA A 47 22.44 24.23 9.14
C ALA A 47 22.49 23.93 7.63
N LYS A 48 23.68 23.87 7.02
CA LYS A 48 23.84 23.49 5.61
C LYS A 48 23.37 22.06 5.33
N LEU A 49 23.57 21.13 6.27
CA LEU A 49 23.07 19.76 6.13
C LEU A 49 21.56 19.76 6.11
N LYS A 50 20.94 20.54 7.00
CA LYS A 50 19.50 20.69 7.04
C LYS A 50 18.94 21.32 5.78
N GLU A 51 19.59 22.34 5.25
CA GLU A 51 19.14 23.00 4.03
C GLU A 51 19.32 22.13 2.77
N ASN A 52 20.53 21.60 2.52
CA ASN A 52 20.86 20.88 1.29
C ASN A 52 20.19 19.50 1.17
N PHE A 53 19.83 18.91 2.30
CA PHE A 53 19.10 17.65 2.34
C PHE A 53 17.66 17.84 2.83
N HIS A 54 17.17 19.08 2.87
CA HIS A 54 15.82 19.41 3.32
C HIS A 54 15.46 18.80 4.70
N LEU A 55 16.45 18.62 5.59
CA LEU A 55 16.28 18.14 6.97
C LEU A 55 15.61 19.18 7.88
N ASP A 56 15.24 20.36 7.39
CA ASP A 56 14.40 21.33 8.11
C ASP A 56 12.95 20.81 8.31
N GLY A 57 12.55 19.81 7.52
CA GLY A 57 11.33 19.03 7.73
C GLY A 57 11.51 17.75 8.55
N GLY A 58 12.74 17.47 9.02
CA GLY A 58 13.06 16.24 9.74
C GLY A 58 12.76 15.01 8.89
N LEU A 59 13.72 14.57 8.06
CA LEU A 59 13.59 13.31 7.31
C LEU A 59 13.47 12.14 8.30
N LEU A 60 12.23 11.86 8.70
CA LEU A 60 11.86 10.61 9.30
C LEU A 60 11.93 9.60 8.17
N THR A 61 13.02 8.83 8.10
CA THR A 61 13.08 7.76 7.12
C THR A 61 11.91 6.82 7.42
N MET A 62 10.95 6.74 6.51
CA MET A 62 9.84 5.79 6.61
C MET A 62 10.20 4.54 5.80
N GLU A 63 9.69 3.37 6.18
CA GLU A 63 9.80 2.15 5.38
C GLU A 63 8.44 1.48 5.35
N ALA A 64 7.83 1.37 4.17
CA ALA A 64 6.56 0.67 4.05
C ALA A 64 6.74 -0.79 3.71
N LYS A 65 5.78 -1.59 4.18
CA LYS A 65 5.72 -3.00 3.90
C LYS A 65 4.32 -3.56 4.04
N ILE A 66 4.05 -4.62 3.30
CA ILE A 66 2.86 -5.43 3.52
C ILE A 66 3.08 -6.26 4.78
N ASP A 67 2.26 -6.03 5.80
CA ASP A 67 2.31 -6.67 7.12
C ASP A 67 1.19 -7.71 7.30
N PHE A 68 0.25 -7.77 6.36
CA PHE A 68 -0.74 -8.84 6.26
C PHE A 68 -1.33 -8.89 4.85
N LEU A 69 -1.59 -10.07 4.31
CA LEU A 69 -2.33 -10.24 3.07
C LEU A 69 -3.26 -11.45 3.16
N ARG A 70 -4.50 -11.30 2.69
CA ARG A 70 -5.44 -12.40 2.53
C ARG A 70 -6.09 -12.36 1.16
N VAL A 71 -6.00 -13.48 0.46
CA VAL A 71 -6.56 -13.64 -0.89
C VAL A 71 -7.34 -14.95 -0.93
N ARG A 72 -8.56 -14.90 -1.47
CA ARG A 72 -9.41 -16.07 -1.67
C ARG A 72 -9.53 -16.35 -3.17
N PHE A 73 -9.41 -17.60 -3.54
CA PHE A 73 -9.55 -18.11 -4.90
C PHE A 73 -10.73 -19.09 -4.92
N GLN A 74 -11.65 -18.92 -5.86
CA GLN A 74 -12.76 -19.84 -6.09
C GLN A 74 -12.26 -21.10 -6.84
N ILE A 75 -11.37 -21.84 -6.19
CA ILE A 75 -10.75 -23.08 -6.68
C ILE A 75 -10.75 -24.10 -5.53
N SER A 76 -10.79 -25.39 -5.85
CA SER A 76 -10.88 -26.47 -4.86
C SER A 76 -9.56 -27.23 -4.65
N SER A 77 -8.42 -26.65 -5.04
CA SER A 77 -7.10 -27.29 -4.94
C SER A 77 -6.10 -26.40 -4.22
N PRO A 78 -5.75 -26.71 -2.96
CA PRO A 78 -4.69 -26.02 -2.22
C PRO A 78 -3.33 -26.11 -2.92
N ASP A 79 -2.97 -27.27 -3.48
CA ASP A 79 -1.69 -27.49 -4.14
C ASP A 79 -1.51 -26.59 -5.36
N LEU A 80 -2.56 -26.43 -6.18
CA LEU A 80 -2.52 -25.49 -7.31
C LEU A 80 -2.31 -24.05 -6.85
N VAL A 81 -2.91 -23.64 -5.72
CA VAL A 81 -2.70 -22.31 -5.17
C VAL A 81 -1.26 -22.15 -4.68
N ILE A 82 -0.71 -23.14 -3.98
CA ILE A 82 0.69 -23.09 -3.51
C ILE A 82 1.67 -23.04 -4.70
N GLU A 83 1.50 -23.90 -5.68
CA GLU A 83 2.46 -24.07 -6.78
C GLU A 83 2.34 -22.98 -7.84
N LYS A 84 1.11 -22.55 -8.18
CA LYS A 84 0.89 -21.56 -9.26
C LYS A 84 0.86 -20.13 -8.74
N VAL A 85 0.17 -19.90 -7.61
CA VAL A 85 0.03 -18.55 -7.05
C VAL A 85 1.26 -18.21 -6.21
N LEU A 86 1.63 -19.03 -5.24
CA LEU A 86 2.79 -18.74 -4.40
C LEU A 86 4.11 -19.10 -5.08
N ARG A 87 4.13 -20.03 -6.03
CA ARG A 87 5.35 -20.60 -6.64
C ARG A 87 6.27 -21.22 -5.59
N MET A 88 5.66 -21.97 -4.68
CA MET A 88 6.35 -22.74 -3.66
C MET A 88 6.09 -24.23 -3.87
N ASP A 89 6.96 -25.08 -3.33
CA ASP A 89 6.73 -26.53 -3.31
C ASP A 89 5.63 -26.86 -2.29
N SER A 90 4.55 -27.48 -2.74
CA SER A 90 3.43 -27.94 -1.91
C SER A 90 3.90 -28.90 -0.81
N ASN A 91 4.94 -29.71 -1.06
CA ASN A 91 5.51 -30.64 -0.08
C ASN A 91 6.23 -29.94 1.09
N ALA A 92 6.57 -28.66 0.95
CA ALA A 92 7.16 -27.88 2.03
C ALA A 92 6.12 -27.50 3.10
N PHE A 93 4.82 -27.58 2.80
CA PHE A 93 3.76 -27.18 3.71
C PHE A 93 3.35 -28.33 4.62
N MET A 94 3.19 -28.04 5.91
CA MET A 94 2.65 -28.99 6.86
C MET A 94 1.12 -28.95 6.85
N TYR A 95 0.48 -30.11 6.74
CA TYR A 95 -0.97 -30.27 6.85
C TYR A 95 -1.44 -30.31 8.30
N LYS A 96 -2.63 -29.74 8.54
CA LYS A 96 -3.36 -29.76 9.80
C LYS A 96 -4.85 -29.95 9.54
N ASP A 97 -5.48 -30.81 10.33
CA ASP A 97 -6.90 -31.20 10.29
C ASP A 97 -7.82 -30.22 11.06
N TYR A 98 -7.42 -28.96 11.15
CA TYR A 98 -8.23 -27.88 11.69
C TYR A 98 -7.97 -26.60 10.91
N GLY A 99 -8.92 -25.66 10.98
CA GLY A 99 -8.80 -24.36 10.34
C GLY A 99 -9.53 -23.24 11.07
N PHE A 100 -9.58 -22.09 10.42
CA PHE A 100 -10.26 -20.88 10.90
C PHE A 100 -11.30 -20.43 9.88
N TYR A 101 -12.18 -19.50 10.26
CA TYR A 101 -13.15 -18.89 9.33
C TYR A 101 -14.06 -19.91 8.61
N HIS A 102 -14.42 -21.00 9.29
CA HIS A 102 -15.18 -22.14 8.76
C HIS A 102 -14.42 -23.03 7.74
N TYR A 103 -13.15 -22.76 7.48
CA TYR A 103 -12.28 -23.75 6.86
C TYR A 103 -11.91 -24.83 7.87
N THR A 104 -11.84 -26.08 7.42
CA THR A 104 -11.61 -27.25 8.27
C THR A 104 -10.21 -27.82 8.12
N GLU A 105 -9.47 -27.42 7.09
CA GLU A 105 -8.10 -27.86 6.82
C GLU A 105 -7.17 -26.67 6.63
N THR A 106 -5.92 -26.85 7.05
CA THR A 106 -4.87 -25.85 6.91
C THR A 106 -3.57 -26.48 6.41
N TYR A 107 -2.97 -25.89 5.39
CA TYR A 107 -1.59 -26.13 4.99
C TYR A 107 -0.78 -24.93 5.42
N CYS A 108 0.34 -25.12 6.14
CA CYS A 108 1.15 -24.00 6.59
C CYS A 108 2.65 -24.21 6.39
N PHE A 109 3.32 -23.16 5.95
CA PHE A 109 4.77 -23.00 5.95
C PHE A 109 5.09 -21.77 6.78
N SER A 110 5.66 -21.96 7.98
CA SER A 110 5.87 -20.87 8.95
C SER A 110 4.59 -20.04 9.16
N GLU A 111 4.57 -18.75 8.80
CA GLU A 111 3.43 -17.84 8.95
C GLU A 111 2.68 -17.57 7.61
N ILE A 112 2.84 -18.49 6.65
CA ILE A 112 2.07 -18.59 5.39
C ILE A 112 1.03 -19.70 5.57
N PHE A 113 -0.25 -19.36 5.50
CA PHE A 113 -1.36 -20.29 5.71
C PHE A 113 -2.24 -20.41 4.46
N ILE A 114 -2.64 -21.64 4.14
CA ILE A 114 -3.58 -21.98 3.09
C ILE A 114 -4.74 -22.71 3.74
N PHE A 115 -5.93 -22.14 3.67
CA PHE A 115 -7.14 -22.69 4.26
C PHE A 115 -8.04 -23.30 3.19
N PHE A 116 -8.60 -24.46 3.52
CA PHE A 116 -9.50 -25.20 2.65
C PHE A 116 -10.60 -25.92 3.45
N ASN A 117 -11.75 -26.12 2.81
CA ASN A 117 -12.85 -26.90 3.36
C ASN A 117 -13.29 -27.92 2.31
N PRO A 118 -12.89 -29.20 2.42
CA PRO A 118 -13.31 -30.23 1.48
C PRO A 118 -14.82 -30.48 1.50
N ASN A 119 -15.54 -30.09 2.57
CA ASN A 119 -16.99 -30.25 2.68
C ASN A 119 -17.77 -29.06 2.10
N ASP A 120 -17.11 -27.93 1.80
CA ASP A 120 -17.73 -26.75 1.20
C ASP A 120 -16.79 -26.11 0.18
N ILE A 121 -16.76 -26.71 -1.01
CA ILE A 121 -15.92 -26.25 -2.12
C ILE A 121 -16.26 -24.81 -2.59
N HIS A 122 -17.45 -24.30 -2.25
CA HIS A 122 -17.83 -22.93 -2.59
C HIS A 122 -17.05 -21.89 -1.78
N MET A 123 -16.47 -22.27 -0.64
CA MET A 123 -15.55 -21.39 0.09
C MET A 123 -14.22 -21.17 -0.64
N GLY A 124 -13.87 -22.04 -1.59
CA GLY A 124 -12.62 -22.00 -2.34
C GLY A 124 -11.39 -22.24 -1.45
N VAL A 125 -10.23 -21.75 -1.89
CA VAL A 125 -8.97 -21.79 -1.16
C VAL A 125 -8.58 -20.38 -0.75
N MET A 126 -8.13 -20.19 0.49
CA MET A 126 -7.73 -18.89 1.01
C MET A 126 -6.28 -18.88 1.48
N ILE A 127 -5.49 -17.97 0.93
CA ILE A 127 -4.16 -17.63 1.42
C ILE A 127 -4.29 -16.60 2.54
N GLU A 128 -3.56 -16.79 3.63
CA GLU A 128 -3.29 -15.79 4.66
C GLU A 128 -1.78 -15.70 4.92
N LEU A 129 -1.18 -14.59 4.50
CA LEU A 129 0.19 -14.21 4.84
C LEU A 129 0.13 -13.25 6.01
N ARG A 130 0.69 -13.64 7.16
CA ARG A 130 0.83 -12.75 8.32
C ARG A 130 2.15 -11.98 8.21
N GLY A 131 2.41 -11.00 9.08
CA GLY A 131 3.57 -10.10 8.93
C GLY A 131 4.91 -10.81 8.69
N GLN A 132 5.19 -11.87 9.44
CA GLN A 132 6.38 -12.71 9.21
C GLN A 132 6.29 -13.52 7.91
N GLY A 133 5.13 -14.10 7.60
CA GLY A 133 4.89 -14.80 6.34
C GLY A 133 5.03 -13.89 5.11
N CYS A 134 4.68 -12.60 5.23
CA CYS A 134 4.95 -11.61 4.19
C CYS A 134 6.45 -11.39 3.99
N ARG A 135 7.26 -11.35 5.07
CA ARG A 135 8.73 -11.23 4.95
C ARG A 135 9.35 -12.47 4.33
N GLU A 136 8.87 -13.65 4.71
CA GLU A 136 9.32 -14.92 4.13
C GLU A 136 8.94 -15.03 2.66
N TYR A 137 7.73 -14.61 2.31
CA TYR A 137 7.27 -14.62 0.93
C TYR A 137 8.04 -13.63 0.04
N GLU A 138 8.47 -12.50 0.58
CA GLU A 138 9.35 -11.57 -0.15
C GLU A 138 10.67 -12.22 -0.56
N LEU A 139 11.22 -13.16 0.22
CA LEU A 139 12.41 -13.91 -0.17
C LEU A 139 12.14 -14.79 -1.40
N ILE A 140 10.93 -15.36 -1.48
CA ILE A 140 10.49 -16.12 -2.67
C ILE A 140 10.38 -15.19 -3.86
N LEU A 141 9.75 -14.02 -3.70
CA LEU A 141 9.66 -13.02 -4.76
C LEU A 141 11.05 -12.56 -5.23
N GLU A 142 11.98 -12.33 -4.31
CA GLU A 142 13.36 -11.93 -4.61
C GLU A 142 14.11 -12.98 -5.44
N GLU A 143 13.93 -14.28 -5.14
CA GLU A 143 14.50 -15.38 -5.94
C GLU A 143 14.02 -15.33 -7.40
N TYR A 144 12.75 -14.96 -7.61
CA TYR A 144 12.18 -14.75 -8.95
C TYR A 144 12.45 -13.35 -9.53
N LYS A 145 13.17 -12.48 -8.82
CA LYS A 145 13.39 -11.06 -9.17
C LYS A 145 12.09 -10.29 -9.35
N GLU A 146 11.08 -10.66 -8.58
CA GLU A 146 9.75 -10.10 -8.59
C GLU A 146 9.49 -9.22 -7.36
N SER A 147 8.42 -8.43 -7.43
CA SER A 147 7.95 -7.57 -6.34
C SER A 147 6.50 -7.91 -6.00
N TRP A 148 5.97 -7.31 -4.94
CA TRP A 148 4.53 -7.42 -4.63
C TRP A 148 3.63 -7.01 -5.79
N SER A 149 4.03 -6.01 -6.59
CA SER A 149 3.28 -5.63 -7.80
C SER A 149 3.23 -6.77 -8.83
N HIS A 150 4.31 -7.53 -9.00
CA HIS A 150 4.33 -8.70 -9.87
C HIS A 150 3.44 -9.82 -9.33
N PHE A 151 3.48 -10.06 -8.01
CA PHE A 151 2.57 -10.98 -7.35
C PHE A 151 1.11 -10.58 -7.59
N PHE A 152 0.76 -9.30 -7.39
CA PHE A 152 -0.60 -8.83 -7.60
C PHE A 152 -1.02 -8.96 -9.07
N TRP A 153 -0.16 -8.58 -10.02
CA TRP A 153 -0.43 -8.79 -11.46
C TRP A 153 -0.66 -10.27 -11.80
N ARG A 154 0.08 -11.18 -11.17
CA ARG A 154 -0.07 -12.63 -11.36
C ARG A 154 -1.48 -13.10 -11.05
N LEU A 155 -2.15 -12.50 -10.05
CA LEU A 155 -3.53 -12.84 -9.68
C LEU A 155 -4.55 -12.54 -10.81
N TYR A 156 -4.15 -11.74 -11.82
CA TYR A 156 -4.96 -11.36 -12.97
C TYR A 156 -4.47 -12.00 -14.28
N GLN A 157 -3.76 -13.13 -14.22
CA GLN A 157 -3.39 -13.88 -15.42
C GLN A 157 -4.52 -14.86 -15.78
N ASP A 158 -4.93 -14.91 -17.06
CA ASP A 158 -6.02 -15.77 -17.56
C ASP A 158 -5.66 -17.26 -17.60
N ASN A 159 -4.38 -17.57 -17.51
CA ASN A 159 -3.83 -18.92 -17.52
C ASN A 159 -3.12 -19.27 -16.20
N LEU A 160 -3.46 -18.57 -15.10
CA LEU A 160 -2.82 -18.78 -13.80
C LEU A 160 -2.95 -20.23 -13.34
N PHE A 161 -4.11 -20.84 -13.56
CA PHE A 161 -4.39 -22.22 -13.20
C PHE A 161 -4.44 -23.12 -14.43
N GLU A 162 -5.29 -22.78 -15.40
CA GLU A 162 -5.48 -23.49 -16.66
C GLU A 162 -5.82 -22.47 -17.76
N ASP A 163 -5.48 -22.77 -19.02
CA ASP A 163 -5.74 -21.87 -20.15
C ASP A 163 -7.25 -21.61 -20.31
N GLY A 164 -7.65 -20.34 -20.17
CA GLY A 164 -9.04 -19.90 -20.31
C GLY A 164 -9.90 -20.07 -19.06
N LEU A 165 -9.34 -20.57 -17.94
CA LEU A 165 -10.07 -20.70 -16.68
C LEU A 165 -10.04 -19.38 -15.89
N ILE A 166 -11.18 -18.68 -15.86
CA ILE A 166 -11.36 -17.50 -15.02
C ILE A 166 -11.75 -17.93 -13.59
N VAL A 167 -10.85 -17.71 -12.63
CA VAL A 167 -11.10 -17.96 -11.20
C VAL A 167 -11.49 -16.67 -10.49
N ASP A 168 -12.65 -16.68 -9.79
CA ASP A 168 -13.04 -15.57 -8.90
C ASP A 168 -12.00 -15.42 -7.79
N THR A 169 -11.24 -14.32 -7.86
CA THR A 169 -10.13 -14.01 -6.97
C THR A 169 -10.45 -12.73 -6.20
N LYS A 170 -10.42 -12.83 -4.87
CA LYS A 170 -10.77 -11.73 -3.97
C LYS A 170 -9.66 -11.45 -2.99
N ILE A 171 -9.11 -10.24 -3.06
CA ILE A 171 -8.21 -9.70 -2.05
C ILE A 171 -9.09 -9.21 -0.91
N THR A 172 -9.18 -10.00 0.16
CA THR A 172 -10.13 -9.78 1.26
C THR A 172 -9.52 -9.02 2.41
N ARG A 173 -8.19 -8.94 2.50
CA ARG A 173 -7.50 -8.09 3.46
C ARG A 173 -6.08 -7.76 3.02
N ILE A 174 -5.67 -6.52 3.25
CA ILE A 174 -4.29 -6.10 3.14
C ILE A 174 -3.98 -5.10 4.26
N ASP A 175 -2.91 -5.35 5.02
CA ASP A 175 -2.43 -4.42 6.04
C ASP A 175 -1.06 -3.88 5.60
N ILE A 176 -0.93 -2.56 5.53
CA ILE A 176 0.33 -1.89 5.21
C ILE A 176 0.87 -1.23 6.46
N ALA A 177 2.13 -1.48 6.78
CA ALA A 177 2.85 -0.86 7.89
C ALA A 177 3.89 0.13 7.36
N LEU A 178 3.89 1.36 7.87
CA LEU A 178 4.96 2.35 7.68
C LEU A 178 5.77 2.47 8.98
N ASP A 179 7.03 2.05 8.95
CA ASP A 179 7.95 2.17 10.07
C ASP A 179 8.69 3.51 10.04
N GLU A 180 8.46 4.35 11.05
CA GLU A 180 9.20 5.58 11.29
C GLU A 180 10.55 5.25 11.91
N LYS A 181 11.64 5.39 11.15
CA LYS A 181 12.98 5.16 11.68
C LYS A 181 13.38 6.27 12.63
N LEU A 182 14.26 5.93 13.57
CA LEU A 182 14.87 6.92 14.46
C LEU A 182 15.65 7.94 13.64
N SER A 183 15.25 9.21 13.75
CA SER A 183 15.96 10.31 13.12
C SER A 183 17.15 10.73 13.99
N PRO A 184 18.36 10.85 13.43
CA PRO A 184 19.49 11.44 14.14
C PRO A 184 19.50 12.98 14.07
N PHE A 185 18.52 13.61 13.39
CA PHE A 185 18.49 15.06 13.12
C PHE A 185 17.32 15.79 13.78
N SER A 186 16.22 15.09 14.02
CA SER A 186 14.97 15.60 14.55
C SER A 186 14.40 14.60 15.55
N SER A 187 13.62 15.10 16.51
CA SER A 187 12.80 14.22 17.33
C SER A 187 11.75 13.54 16.44
N ASN A 188 11.59 12.24 16.62
CA ASN A 188 10.46 11.52 16.05
C ASN A 188 9.13 12.06 16.55
N TYR A 189 8.05 11.81 15.80
CA TYR A 189 6.73 12.29 16.16
C TYR A 189 6.26 11.67 17.47
N ASP A 190 5.69 12.51 18.35
CA ASP A 190 5.14 12.06 19.61
C ASP A 190 3.67 11.66 19.44
N LEU A 191 3.38 10.36 19.52
CA LEU A 191 2.00 9.87 19.44
C LEU A 191 1.11 10.39 20.57
N TYR A 192 1.67 10.82 21.71
CA TYR A 192 0.87 11.50 22.74
C TYR A 192 0.32 12.84 22.25
N GLU A 193 1.06 13.56 21.39
CA GLU A 193 0.58 14.80 20.77
C GLU A 193 -0.68 14.55 19.94
N LEU A 194 -0.69 13.49 19.11
CA LEU A 194 -1.86 13.13 18.31
C LEU A 194 -3.05 12.74 19.17
N LYS A 195 -2.80 11.99 20.26
CA LYS A 195 -3.83 11.62 21.24
C LYS A 195 -4.46 12.87 21.87
N GLU A 196 -3.64 13.77 22.39
CA GLU A 196 -4.10 15.00 23.05
C GLU A 196 -4.88 15.90 22.08
N LYS A 197 -4.40 16.05 20.85
CA LYS A 197 -5.12 16.78 19.80
C LYS A 197 -6.47 16.15 19.47
N TYR A 198 -6.58 14.81 19.45
CA TYR A 198 -7.86 14.14 19.28
C TYR A 198 -8.82 14.46 20.44
N GLU A 199 -8.35 14.34 21.68
CA GLU A 199 -9.15 14.64 22.89
C GLU A 199 -9.61 16.11 22.96
N GLN A 200 -8.84 17.03 22.38
CA GLN A 200 -9.17 18.45 22.27
C GLN A 200 -10.11 18.78 21.10
N GLY A 201 -10.49 17.80 20.28
CA GLY A 201 -11.31 18.03 19.08
C GLY A 201 -10.55 18.74 17.95
N LEU A 202 -9.22 18.61 17.89
CA LEU A 202 -8.35 19.18 16.86
C LEU A 202 -8.03 18.19 15.73
N VAL A 203 -8.77 17.09 15.63
CA VAL A 203 -8.62 16.08 14.58
C VAL A 203 -9.95 15.91 13.86
N ASP A 204 -9.94 16.21 12.55
CA ASP A 204 -11.04 15.80 11.67
C ASP A 204 -10.72 14.43 11.11
N THR A 205 -11.67 13.51 11.25
CA THR A 205 -11.49 12.12 10.83
C THR A 205 -12.73 11.54 10.17
N THR A 206 -12.50 10.60 9.25
CA THR A 206 -13.56 9.80 8.63
C THR A 206 -14.02 8.64 9.54
N PHE A 207 -13.27 8.35 10.63
CA PHE A 207 -13.59 7.27 11.56
C PHE A 207 -14.56 7.72 12.64
N ARG A 208 -15.52 6.86 12.97
CA ARG A 208 -16.51 7.12 14.03
C ARG A 208 -15.96 6.90 15.43
N ASN A 209 -14.98 6.00 15.57
CA ASN A 209 -14.45 5.58 16.85
C ASN A 209 -12.95 5.86 16.91
N PHE A 210 -12.49 6.25 18.09
CA PHE A 210 -11.09 6.33 18.47
C PHE A 210 -10.92 5.62 19.80
N ASP A 211 -9.88 4.80 19.90
CA ASP A 211 -9.49 4.11 21.12
C ASP A 211 -7.97 4.20 21.27
N PHE A 212 -7.48 4.07 22.49
CA PHE A 212 -6.06 4.06 22.76
C PHE A 212 -5.71 3.04 23.85
N ARG A 213 -4.53 2.44 23.75
CA ARG A 213 -3.96 1.57 24.78
C ARG A 213 -2.59 2.07 25.17
N GLY A 214 -2.33 2.05 26.48
CA GLY A 214 -1.03 2.39 27.04
C GLY A 214 -0.93 1.97 28.51
N GLY A 215 0.03 2.56 29.22
CA GLY A 215 0.24 2.36 30.66
C GLY A 215 1.41 1.44 30.98
N PHE A 216 1.44 0.91 32.20
CA PHE A 216 2.58 0.19 32.75
C PHE A 216 2.25 -1.26 33.12
N VAL A 217 3.28 -2.11 33.21
CA VAL A 217 3.21 -3.47 33.76
C VAL A 217 4.32 -3.65 34.80
N GLN A 218 4.02 -4.36 35.89
CA GLN A 218 5.04 -4.77 36.85
C GLN A 218 5.65 -6.10 36.39
N LYS A 219 6.96 -6.11 36.11
CA LYS A 219 7.71 -7.31 35.73
C LYS A 219 9.01 -7.35 36.53
N ASN A 220 9.25 -8.44 37.27
CA ASN A 220 10.45 -8.65 38.10
C ASN A 220 10.77 -7.47 39.04
N GLY A 221 9.75 -6.90 39.70
CA GLY A 221 9.92 -5.75 40.60
C GLY A 221 10.21 -4.42 39.91
N LYS A 222 10.17 -4.36 38.57
CA LYS A 222 10.32 -3.13 37.79
C LYS A 222 9.01 -2.76 37.09
N THR A 223 8.73 -1.46 37.08
CA THR A 223 7.62 -0.89 36.32
C THR A 223 8.07 -0.64 34.88
N VAL A 224 7.45 -1.33 33.92
CA VAL A 224 7.78 -1.26 32.49
C VAL A 224 6.63 -0.57 31.75
N ASN A 225 6.95 0.46 30.98
CA ASN A 225 5.99 1.16 30.12
C ASN A 225 5.65 0.27 28.91
N LYS A 226 4.35 0.15 28.58
CA LYS A 226 3.84 -0.64 27.46
C LYS A 226 3.93 0.07 26.11
N GLY A 227 4.26 1.37 26.11
CA GLY A 227 4.12 2.24 24.95
C GLY A 227 2.66 2.61 24.68
N LEU A 228 2.46 3.59 23.81
CA LEU A 228 1.15 4.05 23.35
C LEU A 228 0.77 3.36 22.03
N SER A 229 -0.50 3.00 21.89
CA SER A 229 -1.14 2.58 20.66
C SER A 229 -2.45 3.33 20.48
N LEU A 230 -2.67 3.90 19.30
CA LEU A 230 -3.85 4.66 18.91
C LEU A 230 -4.58 3.90 17.82
N TYR A 231 -5.90 3.78 17.95
CA TYR A 231 -6.74 3.00 17.06
C TYR A 231 -7.85 3.89 16.51
N PHE A 232 -7.95 3.98 15.19
CA PHE A 232 -9.02 4.72 14.52
C PHE A 232 -9.91 3.74 13.74
N GLY A 233 -11.21 3.76 14.06
CA GLY A 233 -12.21 2.85 13.52
C GLY A 233 -12.30 1.52 14.27
N SER A 234 -13.12 0.62 13.74
CA SER A 234 -13.30 -0.74 14.28
C SER A 234 -12.51 -1.75 13.46
N ARG A 235 -12.00 -2.81 14.10
CA ARG A 235 -11.39 -3.96 13.40
C ARG A 235 -12.38 -4.74 12.52
N GLN A 236 -13.67 -4.48 12.63
CA GLN A 236 -14.70 -5.05 11.77
C GLN A 236 -15.02 -4.14 10.56
N SER A 237 -14.50 -2.91 10.55
CA SER A 237 -14.73 -1.98 9.43
C SER A 237 -13.80 -2.29 8.25
N PRO A 238 -14.21 -1.93 7.01
CA PRO A 238 -13.37 -2.10 5.81
C PRO A 238 -12.05 -1.32 5.85
N MET A 239 -11.91 -0.35 6.74
CA MET A 239 -10.66 0.38 6.98
C MET A 239 -10.48 0.62 8.48
N TYR A 240 -9.25 0.46 8.93
CA TYR A 240 -8.84 0.62 10.32
C TYR A 240 -7.39 1.10 10.38
N LEU A 241 -7.11 2.09 11.24
CA LEU A 241 -5.75 2.58 11.46
C LEU A 241 -5.25 2.19 12.85
N ASN A 242 -3.97 1.82 12.93
CA ASN A 242 -3.29 1.53 14.19
C ASN A 242 -1.92 2.21 14.21
N PHE A 243 -1.77 3.25 15.03
CA PHE A 243 -0.52 4.00 15.16
C PHE A 243 0.07 3.75 16.53
N TYR A 244 1.29 3.24 16.61
CA TYR A 244 1.86 2.84 17.90
C TYR A 244 3.37 3.00 17.97
N GLN A 245 3.86 3.06 19.21
CA GLN A 245 5.29 3.12 19.49
C GLN A 245 5.90 1.72 19.33
N LYS A 246 6.53 1.50 18.18
CA LYS A 246 7.07 0.21 17.76
C LYS A 246 8.31 -0.17 18.56
N ASP A 247 9.12 0.80 18.97
CA ASP A 247 10.25 0.58 19.88
C ASP A 247 9.83 -0.07 21.21
N TYR A 248 8.74 0.39 21.82
CA TYR A 248 8.18 -0.24 23.03
C TYR A 248 7.61 -1.63 22.77
N GLU A 249 6.94 -1.84 21.64
CA GLU A 249 6.40 -3.16 21.28
C GLU A 249 7.53 -4.18 21.06
N LEU A 250 8.59 -3.81 20.34
CA LEU A 250 9.77 -4.64 20.13
C LEU A 250 10.53 -4.92 21.43
N ALA A 251 10.74 -3.90 22.26
CA ALA A 251 11.38 -4.06 23.57
C ALA A 251 10.64 -5.06 24.45
N LYS A 252 9.29 -4.98 24.46
CA LYS A 252 8.44 -5.93 25.18
C LYS A 252 8.52 -7.34 24.58
N LYS A 253 8.47 -7.46 23.26
CA LYS A 253 8.48 -8.75 22.54
C LYS A 253 9.80 -9.50 22.75
N GLU A 254 10.92 -8.79 22.76
CA GLU A 254 12.26 -9.39 22.94
C GLU A 254 12.75 -9.39 24.38
N GLU A 255 11.98 -8.83 25.30
CA GLU A 255 12.35 -8.67 26.71
C GLU A 255 13.65 -7.89 26.94
N ILE A 256 13.89 -6.86 26.12
CA ILE A 256 15.05 -5.95 26.18
C ILE A 256 14.62 -4.53 26.58
N SER A 257 15.58 -3.62 26.82
CA SER A 257 15.26 -2.21 27.06
C SER A 257 14.82 -1.51 25.78
N VAL A 258 14.11 -0.38 25.92
CA VAL A 258 13.67 0.43 24.76
C VAL A 258 14.88 0.96 24.00
N GLU A 259 15.93 1.36 24.71
CA GLU A 259 17.20 1.83 24.12
C GLU A 259 17.88 0.73 23.31
N GLN A 260 17.88 -0.52 23.81
CA GLN A 260 18.43 -1.66 23.09
C GLN A 260 17.60 -1.98 21.84
N ALA A 261 16.27 -1.92 21.92
CA ALA A 261 15.39 -2.10 20.77
C ALA A 261 15.63 -1.02 19.71
N GLN A 262 15.78 0.24 20.14
CA GLN A 262 16.11 1.37 19.29
C GLN A 262 17.47 1.21 18.60
N GLU A 263 18.50 0.77 19.33
CA GLU A 263 19.83 0.50 18.76
C GLU A 263 19.81 -0.63 17.72
N LYS A 264 19.09 -1.72 18.03
CA LYS A 264 19.01 -2.92 17.18
C LYS A 264 18.16 -2.69 15.92
N TYR A 265 16.98 -2.09 16.06
CA TYR A 265 15.99 -2.00 14.99
C TYR A 265 15.94 -0.63 14.31
N GLY A 266 16.32 0.43 15.03
CA GLY A 266 16.30 1.79 14.49
C GLY A 266 14.90 2.30 14.17
N ILE A 267 13.84 1.79 14.79
CA ILE A 267 12.44 2.16 14.55
C ILE A 267 11.88 2.84 15.80
N LYS A 268 11.12 3.93 15.63
CA LYS A 268 10.37 4.62 16.68
C LYS A 268 8.90 4.21 16.67
N ASN A 269 8.15 4.68 15.68
CA ASN A 269 6.71 4.47 15.56
C ASN A 269 6.40 3.58 14.36
N ARG A 270 5.22 2.98 14.35
CA ARG A 270 4.63 2.35 13.18
C ARG A 270 3.23 2.88 12.94
N TYR A 271 2.94 3.19 11.68
CA TYR A 271 1.61 3.56 11.20
C TYR A 271 1.05 2.43 10.34
N GLU A 272 0.09 1.67 10.88
CA GLU A 272 -0.56 0.56 10.17
C GLU A 272 -1.91 1.01 9.59
N VAL A 273 -2.11 0.68 8.31
CA VAL A 273 -3.37 0.82 7.58
C VAL A 273 -3.87 -0.55 7.21
N ARG A 274 -4.97 -0.97 7.83
CA ARG A 274 -5.67 -2.19 7.47
C ARG A 274 -6.84 -1.87 6.56
N LEU A 275 -6.90 -2.58 5.45
CA LEU A 275 -8.00 -2.57 4.50
C LEU A 275 -8.59 -3.97 4.41
N ALA A 276 -9.92 -4.06 4.37
CA ALA A 276 -10.65 -5.32 4.25
C ALA A 276 -11.72 -5.24 3.17
N ASP A 277 -12.09 -6.41 2.66
CA ASP A 277 -13.14 -6.61 1.67
C ASP A 277 -12.95 -5.69 0.45
N GLU A 278 -14.00 -4.95 0.06
CA GLU A 278 -13.99 -4.05 -1.10
C GLU A 278 -12.83 -3.04 -1.05
N LYS A 279 -12.48 -2.51 0.13
CA LYS A 279 -11.38 -1.54 0.23
C LYS A 279 -10.00 -2.16 -0.01
N ALA A 280 -9.80 -3.43 0.37
CA ALA A 280 -8.55 -4.13 0.10
C ALA A 280 -8.38 -4.37 -1.40
N TYR A 281 -9.45 -4.79 -2.07
CA TYR A 281 -9.48 -4.96 -3.51
C TYR A 281 -9.23 -3.63 -4.25
N LEU A 282 -10.02 -2.59 -3.95
CA LEU A 282 -9.88 -1.28 -4.59
C LEU A 282 -8.49 -0.66 -4.41
N PHE A 283 -7.85 -0.91 -3.28
CA PHE A 283 -6.47 -0.48 -3.04
C PHE A 283 -5.49 -1.13 -4.00
N VAL A 284 -5.57 -2.45 -4.16
CA VAL A 284 -4.66 -3.17 -5.09
C VAL A 284 -4.96 -2.80 -6.53
N GLU A 285 -6.23 -2.66 -6.90
CA GLU A 285 -6.61 -2.14 -8.23
C GLU A 285 -6.00 -0.77 -8.50
N TYR A 286 -6.16 0.17 -7.58
CA TYR A 286 -5.58 1.51 -7.72
C TYR A 286 -4.06 1.45 -7.84
N LEU A 287 -3.39 0.64 -7.01
CA LEU A 287 -1.95 0.45 -7.05
C LEU A 287 -1.49 -0.06 -8.42
N LEU A 288 -2.16 -1.07 -8.96
CA LEU A 288 -1.84 -1.65 -10.27
C LEU A 288 -2.19 -0.71 -11.43
N SER A 289 -3.30 0.02 -11.35
CA SER A 289 -3.79 0.89 -12.43
C SER A 289 -3.04 2.21 -12.53
N THR A 290 -2.49 2.70 -11.43
CA THR A 290 -1.75 3.97 -11.43
C THR A 290 -0.24 3.77 -11.56
N GLY A 291 0.27 2.60 -11.17
CA GLY A 291 1.70 2.36 -11.06
C GLY A 291 2.36 3.17 -9.95
N GLU A 292 1.57 3.77 -9.05
CA GLU A 292 2.05 4.48 -7.88
C GLU A 292 2.73 3.53 -6.89
N THR A 293 3.51 4.09 -5.98
CA THR A 293 4.15 3.30 -4.92
C THR A 293 3.17 3.01 -3.79
N LEU A 294 3.39 1.90 -3.08
CA LEU A 294 2.58 1.51 -1.93
C LEU A 294 2.51 2.64 -0.90
N GLU A 295 3.64 3.31 -0.71
CA GLU A 295 3.86 4.41 0.22
C GLU A 295 3.03 5.62 -0.10
N TRP A 296 2.99 5.99 -1.37
CA TRP A 296 2.20 7.11 -1.84
C TRP A 296 0.71 6.86 -1.61
N VAL A 297 0.20 5.69 -1.99
CA VAL A 297 -1.22 5.37 -1.83
C VAL A 297 -1.62 5.36 -0.34
N VAL A 298 -0.77 4.80 0.52
CA VAL A 298 -1.06 4.74 1.96
C VAL A 298 -0.95 6.12 2.62
N LYS A 299 0.01 6.95 2.21
CA LYS A 299 0.10 8.36 2.63
C LYS A 299 -1.22 9.07 2.33
N GLU A 300 -1.72 8.98 1.10
CA GLU A 300 -2.97 9.65 0.70
C GLU A 300 -4.17 9.12 1.48
N LEU A 301 -4.22 7.81 1.75
CA LEU A 301 -5.25 7.23 2.61
C LEU A 301 -5.21 7.79 4.03
N ILE A 302 -4.03 7.88 4.65
CA ILE A 302 -3.88 8.44 5.99
C ILE A 302 -4.23 9.93 5.99
N ASP A 303 -3.66 10.71 5.07
CA ASP A 303 -3.87 12.17 5.01
C ASP A 303 -5.35 12.50 4.77
N THR A 304 -6.03 11.74 3.91
CA THR A 304 -7.47 11.94 3.66
C THR A 304 -8.33 11.52 4.85
N SER A 305 -7.87 10.55 5.64
CA SER A 305 -8.65 10.01 6.77
C SER A 305 -8.43 10.75 8.09
N LEU A 306 -7.31 11.47 8.24
CA LEU A 306 -6.91 12.16 9.47
C LEU A 306 -6.28 13.53 9.16
N LYS A 307 -7.07 14.59 9.35
CA LYS A 307 -6.61 15.98 9.30
C LYS A 307 -6.42 16.50 10.72
N VAL A 308 -5.19 16.89 11.04
CA VAL A 308 -4.80 17.32 12.38
C VAL A 308 -4.50 18.81 12.37
N TYR A 309 -4.99 19.54 13.37
CA TYR A 309 -4.90 20.99 13.47
C TYR A 309 -4.08 21.44 14.68
N ASP A 310 -3.45 22.60 14.56
CA ASP A 310 -2.95 23.38 15.69
C ASP A 310 -4.03 24.38 16.12
N CYS A 311 -3.99 24.78 17.39
CA CYS A 311 -4.87 25.78 17.96
C CYS A 311 -4.10 26.94 18.57
N ASP A 312 -4.78 28.06 18.78
CA ASP A 312 -4.29 29.14 19.62
C ASP A 312 -4.42 28.79 21.12
N LYS A 313 -4.12 29.77 22.00
CA LYS A 313 -4.22 29.61 23.46
C LYS A 313 -5.66 29.40 23.96
N GLU A 314 -6.65 29.74 23.15
CA GLU A 314 -8.08 29.65 23.48
C GLU A 314 -8.69 28.33 22.98
N GLY A 315 -7.90 27.51 22.27
CA GLY A 315 -8.33 26.23 21.70
C GLY A 315 -8.96 26.36 20.31
N THR A 316 -8.93 27.55 19.70
CA THR A 316 -9.48 27.77 18.37
C THR A 316 -8.50 27.25 17.31
N ARG A 317 -8.99 26.45 16.37
CA ARG A 317 -8.17 25.91 15.26
C ARG A 317 -7.62 27.05 14.41
N ILE A 318 -6.31 27.04 14.16
CA ILE A 318 -5.63 28.09 13.38
C ILE A 318 -5.07 27.60 12.04
N SER A 319 -4.52 26.38 12.01
CA SER A 319 -3.86 25.83 10.82
C SER A 319 -3.74 24.32 10.94
N TYR A 320 -3.37 23.66 9.84
CA TYR A 320 -2.91 22.27 9.92
C TYR A 320 -1.69 22.17 10.85
N SER A 321 -1.64 21.07 11.61
CA SER A 321 -0.54 20.82 12.52
C SER A 321 0.77 20.61 11.77
N LYS A 322 1.77 21.44 12.07
CA LYS A 322 3.08 21.34 11.40
C LYS A 322 3.76 20.00 11.68
N ASN A 323 3.69 19.53 12.92
CA ASN A 323 4.31 18.27 13.33
C ASN A 323 3.66 17.07 12.64
N TRP A 324 2.32 17.05 12.57
CA TRP A 324 1.62 15.98 11.82
C TRP A 324 1.89 16.05 10.32
N ARG A 325 1.93 17.26 9.74
CA ARG A 325 2.27 17.42 8.31
C ARG A 325 3.65 16.89 7.98
N GLN A 326 4.65 17.09 8.84
CA GLN A 326 5.98 16.51 8.66
C GLN A 326 5.94 14.97 8.59
N VAL A 327 5.11 14.32 9.42
CA VAL A 327 4.92 12.86 9.36
C VAL A 327 4.35 12.44 8.00
N ILE A 328 3.27 13.10 7.54
CA ILE A 328 2.63 12.81 6.26
C ILE A 328 3.57 13.05 5.07
N GLU A 329 4.32 14.14 5.08
CA GLU A 329 5.29 14.48 4.03
C GLU A 329 6.47 13.50 4.00
N SER A 330 6.91 13.02 5.17
CA SER A 330 7.97 12.00 5.28
C SER A 330 7.57 10.64 4.68
N MET A 331 6.28 10.37 4.50
CA MET A 331 5.81 9.17 3.80
C MET A 331 5.98 9.24 2.27
N GLN A 332 6.20 10.44 1.69
CA GLN A 332 6.21 10.67 0.24
C GLN A 332 7.55 10.38 -0.45
N GLU A 333 8.69 10.48 0.25
CA GLU A 333 10.02 10.33 -0.37
C GLU A 333 10.40 8.88 -0.70
N LEU A 334 9.48 7.93 -0.48
CA LEU A 334 9.65 6.52 -0.80
C LEU A 334 9.33 6.25 -2.28
N ARG A 335 10.29 6.59 -3.14
CA ARG A 335 10.31 6.13 -4.52
C ARG A 335 10.97 4.76 -4.61
N LEU A 336 10.20 3.70 -4.37
CA LEU A 336 10.50 2.43 -5.02
C LEU A 336 10.13 2.58 -6.49
N THR A 337 11.13 2.89 -7.30
CA THR A 337 11.02 3.04 -8.74
C THR A 337 10.70 1.68 -9.36
N ILE A 338 9.43 1.29 -9.37
CA ILE A 338 8.92 0.26 -10.26
C ILE A 338 8.00 1.02 -11.21
N LYS A 339 8.43 1.16 -12.46
CA LYS A 339 7.54 1.63 -13.53
C LYS A 339 6.42 0.58 -13.64
N GLY A 340 5.29 0.83 -12.97
CA GLY A 340 4.08 0.05 -13.22
C GLY A 340 3.71 0.17 -14.69
N GLU A 341 3.42 -0.95 -15.34
CA GLU A 341 2.81 -0.92 -16.66
C GLU A 341 1.40 -0.34 -16.53
N LYS A 342 1.08 0.63 -17.39
CA LYS A 342 -0.26 1.24 -17.44
C LYS A 342 -1.32 0.14 -17.58
N PRO A 343 -2.51 0.28 -16.96
CA PRO A 343 -3.62 -0.64 -17.13
C PRO A 343 -3.98 -0.68 -18.62
N ASN A 344 -3.99 -1.88 -19.20
CA ASN A 344 -4.49 -2.11 -20.54
C ASN A 344 -6.03 -2.22 -20.52
N TYR A 345 -6.64 -2.10 -21.69
CA TYR A 345 -8.10 -2.15 -21.87
C TYR A 345 -8.72 -3.44 -21.30
N GLU A 346 -8.07 -4.60 -21.48
CA GLU A 346 -8.53 -5.90 -20.99
C GLU A 346 -8.63 -5.95 -19.45
N LYS A 347 -7.69 -5.30 -18.76
CA LYS A 347 -7.68 -5.20 -17.29
C LYS A 347 -8.88 -4.41 -16.77
N SER A 348 -9.30 -3.35 -17.47
CA SER A 348 -10.50 -2.57 -17.12
C SER A 348 -11.80 -3.37 -17.33
N LEU A 349 -11.86 -4.19 -18.39
CA LEU A 349 -12.99 -5.09 -18.62
C LEU A 349 -13.09 -6.18 -17.55
N ARG A 350 -11.96 -6.69 -17.06
CA ARG A 350 -11.95 -7.70 -15.99
C ARG A 350 -12.45 -7.14 -14.66
N TRP A 351 -12.10 -5.91 -14.32
CA TRP A 351 -12.66 -5.17 -13.18
C TRP A 351 -14.18 -5.04 -13.29
N LEU A 352 -14.67 -4.64 -14.47
CA LEU A 352 -16.09 -4.54 -14.77
C LEU A 352 -16.77 -5.90 -14.52
N SER A 353 -16.26 -6.97 -15.12
CA SER A 353 -16.85 -8.32 -15.04
C SER A 353 -16.89 -8.88 -13.62
N ASN A 354 -15.82 -8.72 -12.84
CA ASN A 354 -15.70 -9.37 -11.54
C ASN A 354 -16.45 -8.65 -10.40
N TYR A 355 -16.67 -7.34 -10.50
CA TYR A 355 -17.16 -6.54 -9.35
C TYR A 355 -18.39 -5.68 -9.65
N LEU A 356 -18.46 -5.04 -10.81
CA LEU A 356 -19.59 -4.17 -11.15
C LEU A 356 -20.65 -4.83 -12.00
N ALA A 357 -20.29 -5.76 -12.89
CA ALA A 357 -21.19 -6.34 -13.87
C ALA A 357 -22.46 -6.95 -13.25
N PRO A 358 -22.41 -7.68 -12.11
CA PRO A 358 -23.64 -8.16 -11.47
C PRO A 358 -24.58 -7.03 -11.02
N THR A 359 -24.03 -5.95 -10.48
CA THR A 359 -24.79 -4.78 -10.02
C THR A 359 -25.31 -3.95 -11.18
N LEU A 360 -24.49 -3.70 -12.20
CA LEU A 360 -24.88 -3.00 -13.42
C LEU A 360 -25.96 -3.77 -14.16
N LYS A 361 -25.82 -5.10 -14.30
CA LYS A 361 -26.85 -5.98 -14.87
C LYS A 361 -28.15 -5.92 -14.08
N LYS A 362 -28.08 -5.90 -12.75
CA LYS A 362 -29.26 -5.72 -11.89
C LYS A 362 -29.96 -4.39 -12.14
N ILE A 363 -29.23 -3.27 -12.17
CA ILE A 363 -29.80 -1.94 -12.41
C ILE A 363 -30.37 -1.86 -13.83
N TRP A 364 -29.66 -2.39 -14.82
CA TRP A 364 -30.13 -2.46 -16.20
C TRP A 364 -31.46 -3.22 -16.31
N LEU A 365 -31.60 -4.38 -15.65
CA LEU A 365 -32.86 -5.14 -15.62
C LEU A 365 -34.00 -4.35 -14.96
N ILE A 366 -33.69 -3.58 -13.90
CA ILE A 366 -34.67 -2.70 -13.25
C ILE A 366 -35.11 -1.58 -14.21
N ASP A 367 -34.16 -0.95 -14.90
CA ASP A 367 -34.44 0.09 -15.90
C ASP A 367 -35.34 -0.43 -17.02
N GLN A 368 -35.04 -1.61 -17.58
CA GLN A 368 -35.88 -2.25 -18.60
C GLN A 368 -37.30 -2.54 -18.09
N THR A 369 -37.42 -3.03 -16.85
CA THR A 369 -38.72 -3.34 -16.24
C THR A 369 -39.57 -2.09 -16.00
N LEU A 370 -38.92 -0.96 -15.70
CA LEU A 370 -39.58 0.32 -15.39
C LEU A 370 -39.71 1.26 -16.60
N GLY A 371 -39.22 0.86 -17.78
CA GLY A 371 -39.18 1.72 -18.98
C GLY A 371 -38.27 2.94 -18.81
N LYS A 372 -37.18 2.80 -18.04
CA LYS A 372 -36.20 3.85 -17.75
C LYS A 372 -34.85 3.56 -18.42
N ASN A 373 -33.95 4.55 -18.39
CA ASN A 373 -32.60 4.45 -18.95
C ASN A 373 -31.54 5.13 -18.06
N GLU A 374 -31.78 5.14 -16.75
CA GLU A 374 -30.98 5.85 -15.75
C GLU A 374 -29.52 5.39 -15.74
N LEU A 375 -29.28 4.09 -15.91
CA LEU A 375 -27.93 3.54 -15.91
C LEU A 375 -27.09 4.13 -17.06
N MET A 376 -27.62 4.12 -18.27
CA MET A 376 -26.90 4.58 -19.46
C MET A 376 -26.74 6.11 -19.45
N GLU A 377 -27.74 6.85 -18.97
CA GLU A 377 -27.62 8.31 -18.80
C GLU A 377 -26.51 8.69 -17.81
N ARG A 378 -26.40 7.95 -16.69
CA ARG A 378 -25.33 8.16 -15.71
C ARG A 378 -23.95 7.85 -16.27
N ILE A 379 -23.82 6.81 -17.08
CA ILE A 379 -22.56 6.48 -17.78
C ILE A 379 -22.20 7.60 -18.76
N GLN A 380 -23.16 8.12 -19.53
CA GLN A 380 -22.92 9.22 -20.48
C GLN A 380 -22.53 10.53 -19.80
N GLN A 381 -23.08 10.80 -18.60
CA GLN A 381 -22.78 12.00 -17.83
C GLN A 381 -21.50 11.89 -17.00
N ALA A 382 -20.92 10.70 -16.87
CA ALA A 382 -19.70 10.49 -16.12
C ALA A 382 -18.53 11.21 -16.81
N LYS A 383 -17.87 12.12 -16.08
CA LYS A 383 -16.65 12.77 -16.55
C LYS A 383 -15.46 11.86 -16.31
N LEU A 384 -14.68 11.63 -17.36
CA LEU A 384 -13.38 10.99 -17.26
C LEU A 384 -12.38 11.94 -16.60
N LYS A 385 -11.36 11.39 -15.93
CA LYS A 385 -10.23 12.18 -15.45
C LYS A 385 -9.26 12.37 -16.62
N GLU A 386 -8.49 13.47 -16.61
CA GLU A 386 -7.48 13.75 -17.65
C GLU A 386 -6.53 12.56 -17.90
N ILE A 387 -6.15 11.85 -16.83
CA ILE A 387 -5.30 10.65 -16.93
C ILE A 387 -5.96 9.49 -17.70
N ASP A 388 -7.29 9.34 -17.56
CA ASP A 388 -8.06 8.31 -18.25
C ASP A 388 -8.29 8.69 -19.72
N GLU A 389 -8.48 9.99 -19.99
CA GLU A 389 -8.58 10.53 -21.35
C GLU A 389 -7.27 10.35 -22.13
N GLU A 390 -6.12 10.63 -21.51
CA GLU A 390 -4.80 10.37 -22.10
C GLU A 390 -4.56 8.88 -22.35
N ALA A 391 -5.00 8.01 -21.44
CA ALA A 391 -4.91 6.56 -21.60
C ALA A 391 -5.76 6.06 -22.79
N ILE A 392 -7.00 6.55 -22.93
CA ILE A 392 -7.88 6.25 -24.07
C ILE A 392 -7.25 6.72 -25.38
N LEU A 393 -6.69 7.94 -25.42
CA LEU A 393 -6.05 8.47 -26.62
C LEU A 393 -4.84 7.61 -27.03
N THR A 394 -4.05 7.15 -26.06
CA THR A 394 -2.88 6.28 -26.29
C THR A 394 -3.32 4.92 -26.86
N ILE A 395 -4.30 4.27 -26.24
CA ILE A 395 -4.81 2.94 -26.66
C ILE A 395 -5.49 3.01 -28.04
N THR A 396 -6.27 4.05 -28.30
CA THR A 396 -6.97 4.22 -29.58
C THR A 396 -6.04 4.63 -30.72
N THR A 397 -4.94 5.33 -30.43
CA THR A 397 -3.90 5.68 -31.41
C THR A 397 -3.06 4.47 -31.79
N SER A 398 -2.65 3.63 -30.84
CA SER A 398 -1.92 2.39 -31.13
C SER A 398 -2.78 1.37 -31.91
N LEU A 399 -4.09 1.28 -31.63
CA LEU A 399 -5.03 0.51 -32.44
C LEU A 399 -5.16 1.06 -33.87
N ARG A 400 -5.20 2.39 -34.06
CA ARG A 400 -5.21 3.01 -35.39
C ARG A 400 -3.95 2.73 -36.19
N GLU A 401 -2.79 2.81 -35.56
CA GLU A 401 -1.50 2.54 -36.23
C GLU A 401 -1.36 1.06 -36.62
N LEU A 402 -1.94 0.13 -35.85
CA LEU A 402 -2.05 -1.28 -36.20
C LEU A 402 -3.05 -1.55 -37.32
N LEU A 403 -4.18 -0.82 -37.37
CA LEU A 403 -5.18 -0.95 -38.42
C LEU A 403 -4.76 -0.32 -39.76
N ILE A 404 -3.78 0.60 -39.77
CA ILE A 404 -3.24 1.21 -41.01
C ILE A 404 -2.29 0.24 -41.76
N GLN A 405 -1.80 -0.82 -41.13
CA GLN A 405 -0.86 -1.76 -41.77
C GLN A 405 -1.52 -2.76 -42.74
N GLU A 406 -2.86 -2.81 -42.86
CA GLU A 406 -3.55 -3.70 -43.81
C GLU A 406 -4.17 -3.04 -45.05
N THR A 407 -3.95 -1.74 -45.28
CA THR A 407 -4.41 -1.10 -46.53
C THR A 407 -3.27 -0.36 -47.22
N THR A 408 -2.52 -1.08 -48.04
CA THR A 408 -1.87 -0.45 -49.19
C THR A 408 -2.92 -0.10 -50.25
N ALA A 409 -2.81 1.11 -50.77
CA ALA A 409 -3.46 1.66 -51.96
C ALA A 409 -4.97 1.96 -51.88
N THR A 410 -5.33 3.21 -51.59
CA THR A 410 -5.69 4.22 -52.60
C THR A 410 -6.06 5.53 -51.91
N GLY A 411 -5.65 6.65 -52.50
CA GLY A 411 -5.84 7.97 -51.90
C GLY A 411 -7.30 8.36 -51.79
N THR A 412 -7.75 8.63 -50.57
CA THR A 412 -8.88 9.53 -50.29
C THR A 412 -8.77 10.03 -48.85
N THR A 413 -9.05 11.31 -48.66
CA THR A 413 -9.02 12.03 -47.38
C THR A 413 -9.87 11.28 -46.34
N PRO A 414 -9.42 11.13 -45.08
CA PRO A 414 -10.15 10.31 -44.11
C PRO A 414 -11.45 11.00 -43.70
N GLU A 415 -12.58 10.35 -44.02
CA GLU A 415 -13.88 10.68 -43.45
C GLU A 415 -13.88 10.41 -41.94
N ARG A 416 -14.47 11.36 -41.20
CA ARG A 416 -14.64 11.26 -39.75
C ARG A 416 -15.74 10.21 -39.49
N ILE A 417 -15.36 8.96 -39.28
CA ILE A 417 -16.32 7.89 -38.97
C ILE A 417 -17.00 8.21 -37.64
N SER A 418 -18.30 8.46 -37.69
CA SER A 418 -19.17 8.56 -36.52
C SER A 418 -19.73 7.17 -36.23
N VAL A 419 -19.34 6.58 -35.10
CA VAL A 419 -19.93 5.33 -34.61
C VAL A 419 -21.30 5.66 -34.03
N THR A 420 -22.33 4.97 -34.51
CA THR A 420 -23.71 5.19 -34.08
C THR A 420 -24.01 4.46 -32.78
N LYS A 421 -25.02 4.96 -32.04
CA LYS A 421 -25.43 4.41 -30.74
C LYS A 421 -25.81 2.92 -30.85
N GLU A 422 -26.43 2.50 -31.94
CA GLU A 422 -26.84 1.11 -32.19
C GLU A 422 -25.65 0.17 -32.42
N GLU A 423 -24.56 0.65 -33.04
CA GLU A 423 -23.35 -0.15 -33.24
C GLU A 423 -22.62 -0.40 -31.91
N ILE A 424 -22.61 0.59 -31.01
CA ILE A 424 -22.06 0.45 -29.64
C ILE A 424 -22.92 -0.51 -28.82
N GLU A 425 -24.24 -0.40 -28.89
CA GLU A 425 -25.16 -1.28 -28.18
C GLU A 425 -25.09 -2.73 -28.69
N GLN A 426 -24.90 -2.96 -29.99
CA GLN A 426 -24.68 -4.30 -30.55
C GLN A 426 -23.32 -4.89 -30.18
N LEU A 427 -22.26 -4.08 -30.14
CA LEU A 427 -20.92 -4.50 -29.69
C LEU A 427 -20.90 -4.84 -28.19
N LEU A 428 -21.63 -4.08 -27.37
CA LEU A 428 -21.77 -4.38 -25.95
C LEU A 428 -22.65 -5.63 -25.73
N ALA A 429 -23.71 -5.81 -26.51
CA ALA A 429 -24.56 -6.99 -26.43
C ALA A 429 -23.83 -8.27 -26.87
N SER A 430 -22.94 -8.22 -27.86
CA SER A 430 -22.16 -9.40 -28.27
C SER A 430 -21.09 -9.80 -27.25
N TYR A 431 -20.59 -8.84 -26.45
CA TYR A 431 -19.55 -9.09 -25.44
C TYR A 431 -20.09 -9.44 -24.05
N LEU A 432 -21.29 -8.97 -23.69
CA LEU A 432 -21.89 -9.19 -22.36
C LEU A 432 -22.71 -10.49 -22.25
N PHE A 433 -22.93 -11.20 -23.36
CA PHE A 433 -23.83 -12.36 -23.43
C PHE A 433 -23.25 -13.61 -24.11
N ILE A 434 -21.91 -13.74 -24.14
CA ILE A 434 -21.25 -15.06 -24.31
C ILE A 434 -20.85 -15.60 -22.95
#